data_AF-A0A4Y6UXE9-F1
#
_entry.id   AF-A0A4Y6UXE9-F1
#
_cell.length_a   1.000
_cell.length_b   1.000
_cell.length_c   1.000
_cell.angle_alpha   90.00
_cell.angle_beta   90.00
_cell.angle_gamma   90.00
#
_symmetry.space_group_name_H-M   'P 1'
#
loop_
_entity.id
_entity.type
_entity.pdbx_description
1 polymer ?
#
loop_
_entity_poly.entity_id
_entity_poly.type
_entity_poly.pdbx_seq_one_letter_code
_entity_poly.pdbx_strand_id
1 'polypeptide(L)'
;MKDPDKRIIDFEDELPSIAAPSDRSLLNEAVETYKIPLETLEKLTGIGRIDLEAYASGDSDLDHLEAGHRSSALGLIAFLGMGINTPAILPEDRLRVIMNGLTEQFGLTPETLALHSGVEPSDAERFLAGRRVAAEKRFKLSVGVLFLYFLIYRRNDL
;
A
#
# COMPACT_ATOMS: atom_id res chain seq x y z
N MET A 1 36.51 -3.75 -37.94
CA MET A 1 36.76 -2.35 -37.47
C MET A 1 35.95 -1.45 -38.40
N LYS A 2 34.88 -0.75 -38.02
CA LYS A 2 34.39 -0.26 -36.72
C LYS A 2 32.87 -0.50 -36.60
N ASP A 3 32.46 -0.63 -35.35
CA ASP A 3 31.14 -0.90 -34.76
C ASP A 3 30.11 0.21 -35.05
N PRO A 4 28.85 -0.08 -35.42
CA PRO A 4 27.81 0.93 -35.60
C PRO A 4 27.05 1.23 -34.30
N ASP A 5 26.91 2.51 -33.99
CA ASP A 5 25.81 3.10 -33.20
C ASP A 5 25.66 2.62 -31.75
N LYS A 6 26.65 2.94 -30.90
CA LYS A 6 26.41 3.11 -29.45
C LYS A 6 25.89 4.51 -29.19
N ARG A 7 24.59 4.72 -29.33
CA ARG A 7 23.90 5.78 -28.58
C ARG A 7 23.81 5.35 -27.14
N ILE A 8 24.82 5.74 -26.38
CA ILE A 8 24.75 5.75 -24.92
C ILE A 8 23.71 6.82 -24.61
N ILE A 9 22.52 6.38 -24.20
CA ILE A 9 21.52 7.25 -23.59
C ILE A 9 22.08 7.49 -22.18
N ASP A 10 22.62 8.68 -21.93
CA ASP A 10 22.97 9.12 -20.59
C ASP A 10 21.68 9.20 -19.78
N PHE A 11 21.44 8.19 -18.94
CA PHE A 11 20.37 8.16 -17.94
C PHE A 11 20.78 8.97 -16.69
N GLU A 12 21.34 10.16 -16.90
CA GLU A 12 21.62 11.14 -15.85
C GLU A 12 20.55 12.24 -15.82
N ASP A 13 19.33 11.94 -16.28
CA ASP A 13 18.16 12.69 -15.83
C ASP A 13 17.94 12.31 -14.35
N GLU A 14 18.55 13.08 -13.46
CA GLU A 14 18.18 13.16 -12.05
C GLU A 14 16.65 13.20 -11.99
N LEU A 15 16.04 12.13 -11.49
CA LEU A 15 14.61 12.10 -11.21
C LEU A 15 14.31 13.38 -10.41
N PRO A 16 13.36 14.22 -10.85
CA PRO A 16 13.05 15.44 -10.12
C PRO A 16 12.82 15.06 -8.66
N SER A 17 13.45 15.78 -7.74
CA SER A 17 13.21 15.65 -6.31
C SER A 17 11.74 15.98 -6.04
N ILE A 18 10.87 14.99 -6.21
CA ILE A 18 9.49 15.06 -5.73
C ILE A 18 9.64 14.91 -4.23
N ALA A 19 9.54 16.02 -3.50
CA ALA A 19 9.44 16.00 -2.06
C ALA A 19 8.39 14.95 -1.67
N ALA A 20 8.76 14.03 -0.77
CA ALA A 20 7.84 12.99 -0.34
C ALA A 20 6.54 13.66 0.15
N PRO A 21 5.37 13.19 -0.30
CA PRO A 21 4.09 13.77 0.12
C PRO A 21 3.98 13.68 1.65
N SER A 22 3.51 14.75 2.27
CA SER A 22 3.25 14.78 3.72
C SER A 22 2.10 13.85 4.09
N ASP A 23 2.08 13.31 5.31
CA ASP A 23 0.96 12.49 5.80
C ASP A 23 -0.39 13.23 5.73
N ARG A 24 -0.38 14.55 5.90
CA ARG A 24 -1.56 15.42 5.72
C ARG A 24 -2.04 15.44 4.26
N SER A 25 -1.15 15.58 3.29
CA SER A 25 -1.55 15.50 1.87
C SER A 25 -2.06 14.10 1.52
N LEU A 26 -1.48 13.06 2.12
CA LEU A 26 -1.91 11.68 1.93
C LEU A 26 -3.29 11.42 2.56
N LEU A 27 -3.62 12.04 3.70
CA LEU A 27 -4.97 12.05 4.25
C LEU A 27 -5.97 12.63 3.25
N ASN A 28 -5.65 13.80 2.70
CA ASN A 28 -6.52 14.46 1.72
C ASN A 28 -6.65 13.61 0.46
N GLU A 29 -5.59 12.94 0.01
CA GLU A 29 -5.65 12.04 -1.14
C GLU A 29 -6.53 10.79 -0.86
N ALA A 30 -6.43 10.21 0.34
CA ALA A 30 -7.31 9.12 0.79
C ALA A 30 -8.79 9.52 0.73
N VAL A 31 -9.12 10.73 1.18
CA VAL A 31 -10.51 11.25 1.22
C VAL A 31 -10.99 11.68 -0.17
N GLU A 32 -10.20 12.47 -0.90
CA GLU A 32 -10.63 13.13 -2.13
C GLU A 32 -10.46 12.26 -3.36
N THR A 33 -9.34 11.55 -3.49
CA THR A 33 -9.03 10.73 -4.66
C THR A 33 -9.60 9.33 -4.50
N TYR A 34 -9.35 8.69 -3.35
CA TYR A 34 -9.79 7.31 -3.10
C TYR A 34 -11.18 7.21 -2.47
N LYS A 35 -11.82 8.35 -2.18
CA LYS A 35 -13.19 8.44 -1.65
C LYS A 35 -13.36 7.66 -0.35
N ILE A 36 -12.32 7.55 0.47
CA ILE A 36 -12.36 6.91 1.78
C ILE A 36 -12.95 7.93 2.77
N PRO A 37 -14.16 7.73 3.30
CA PRO A 37 -14.76 8.68 4.22
C PRO A 37 -13.97 8.79 5.52
N LEU A 38 -13.95 9.97 6.14
CA LEU A 38 -13.34 10.19 7.47
C LEU A 38 -13.91 9.24 8.54
N GLU A 39 -15.17 8.84 8.41
CA GLU A 39 -15.81 7.86 9.30
C GLU A 39 -15.17 6.46 9.20
N THR A 40 -14.72 6.10 8.00
CA THR A 40 -14.00 4.85 7.76
C THR A 40 -12.60 4.96 8.33
N LEU A 41 -11.93 6.09 8.11
CA LEU A 41 -10.61 6.35 8.68
C LEU A 41 -10.64 6.35 10.21
N GLU A 42 -11.65 6.95 10.83
CA GLU A 42 -11.88 6.92 12.28
C GLU A 42 -11.91 5.50 12.85
N LYS A 43 -12.62 4.58 12.18
CA LYS A 43 -12.68 3.16 12.59
C LYS A 43 -11.37 2.41 12.34
N LEU A 44 -10.64 2.79 11.30
CA LEU A 44 -9.40 2.14 10.87
C LEU A 44 -8.21 2.57 11.72
N THR A 45 -8.08 3.86 11.98
CA THR A 45 -6.97 4.47 12.70
C THR A 45 -7.24 4.56 14.20
N GLY A 46 -8.51 4.59 14.62
CA GLY A 46 -8.89 4.89 16.00
C GLY A 46 -8.72 6.37 16.40
N ILE A 47 -8.41 7.25 15.44
CA ILE A 47 -8.38 8.70 15.66
C ILE A 47 -9.79 9.24 15.50
N GLY A 48 -10.24 10.06 16.46
CA GLY A 48 -11.56 10.67 16.41
C GLY A 48 -11.75 11.53 15.16
N ARG A 49 -12.97 11.57 14.63
CA ARG A 49 -13.27 12.33 13.40
C ARG A 49 -12.87 13.81 13.47
N ILE A 50 -13.13 14.46 14.59
CA ILE A 50 -12.78 15.88 14.82
C ILE A 50 -11.27 16.08 14.71
N ASP A 51 -10.49 15.15 15.25
CA ASP A 51 -9.03 15.19 15.18
C ASP A 51 -8.53 14.97 13.75
N LEU A 52 -9.15 14.06 12.99
CA LEU A 52 -8.83 13.87 11.58
C LEU A 52 -9.17 15.11 10.73
N GLU A 53 -10.29 15.77 11.01
CA GLU A 53 -10.69 17.02 10.33
C GLU A 53 -9.70 18.15 10.64
N ALA A 54 -9.35 18.34 11.92
CA ALA A 54 -8.37 19.33 12.35
C ALA A 54 -6.96 19.04 11.80
N TYR A 55 -6.59 17.77 11.70
CA TYR A 55 -5.33 17.39 11.08
C TYR A 55 -5.34 17.68 9.57
N ALA A 56 -6.42 17.38 8.86
CA ALA A 56 -6.57 17.65 7.43
C ALA A 56 -6.52 19.15 7.10
N SER A 57 -7.14 20.00 7.93
CA SER A 57 -7.13 21.46 7.77
C SER A 57 -5.82 22.11 8.20
N GLY A 58 -4.97 21.39 8.96
CA GLY A 58 -3.74 21.94 9.53
C GLY A 58 -3.93 22.67 10.85
N ASP A 59 -5.11 22.59 11.46
CA ASP A 59 -5.41 23.16 12.77
C ASP A 59 -4.81 22.34 13.93
N SER A 60 -4.35 21.12 13.65
CA SER A 60 -3.68 20.23 14.60
C SER A 60 -2.60 19.38 13.94
N ASP A 61 -1.56 19.04 14.70
CA ASP A 61 -0.54 18.02 14.39
C ASP A 61 -0.72 16.72 15.20
N LEU A 62 -1.87 16.59 15.87
CA LEU A 62 -2.25 15.42 16.68
C LEU A 62 -1.30 15.14 17.86
N ASP A 63 -0.57 16.14 18.35
CA ASP A 63 0.38 16.00 19.45
C ASP A 63 -0.25 15.56 20.79
N HIS A 64 -1.58 15.66 20.90
CA HIS A 64 -2.33 15.19 22.07
C HIS A 64 -2.53 13.67 22.08
N LEU A 65 -2.29 12.99 20.96
CA LEU A 65 -2.36 11.54 20.87
C LEU A 65 -1.06 10.90 21.39
N GLU A 66 -1.16 9.66 21.84
CA GLU A 66 0.02 8.85 22.15
C GLU A 66 0.87 8.66 20.89
N ALA A 67 2.20 8.78 21.02
CA ALA A 67 3.11 8.88 19.89
C ALA A 67 3.12 7.62 19.00
N GLY A 68 3.06 6.43 19.60
CA GLY A 68 2.95 5.16 18.89
C GLY A 68 1.64 5.05 18.12
N HIS A 69 0.51 5.32 18.78
CA HIS A 69 -0.81 5.33 18.14
C HIS A 69 -0.88 6.32 16.98
N ARG A 70 -0.36 7.54 17.17
CA ARG A 70 -0.26 8.56 16.12
C ARG A 70 0.58 8.06 14.94
N SER A 71 1.76 7.50 15.19
CA SER A 71 2.64 7.00 14.14
C SER A 71 2.00 5.88 13.34
N SER A 72 1.38 4.89 14.00
CA SER A 72 0.70 3.78 13.32
C SER A 72 -0.49 4.26 12.50
N ALA A 73 -1.27 5.21 13.02
CA ALA A 73 -2.40 5.79 12.31
C ALA A 73 -1.98 6.60 11.08
N LEU A 74 -0.94 7.45 11.20
CA LEU A 74 -0.41 8.20 10.06
C LEU A 74 0.23 7.28 9.02
N GLY A 75 0.90 6.20 9.43
CA GLY A 75 1.41 5.18 8.51
C GLY A 75 0.29 4.50 7.70
N LEU A 76 -0.86 4.22 8.34
CA LEU A 76 -2.04 3.69 7.65
C LEU A 76 -2.63 4.71 6.66
N ILE A 77 -2.75 5.96 7.08
CA ILE A 77 -3.22 7.05 6.22
C ILE A 77 -2.27 7.23 5.03
N ALA A 78 -0.96 7.20 5.26
CA ALA A 78 0.04 7.30 4.21
C ALA A 78 -0.08 6.17 3.19
N PHE A 79 -0.27 4.93 3.66
CA PHE A 79 -0.53 3.79 2.77
C PHE A 79 -1.78 3.98 1.92
N LEU A 80 -2.88 4.43 2.54
CA LEU A 80 -4.15 4.67 1.83
C LEU A 80 -4.06 5.85 0.86
N GLY A 81 -3.35 6.91 1.24
CA GLY A 81 -3.18 8.16 0.51
C GLY A 81 -2.20 8.08 -0.64
N MET A 82 -1.07 7.36 -0.48
CA MET A 82 -0.15 7.09 -1.60
C MET A 82 -0.84 6.26 -2.67
N GLY A 83 -1.95 5.61 -2.28
CA GLY A 83 -2.74 4.76 -3.11
C GLY A 83 -2.03 3.49 -3.49
N ILE A 84 -2.86 2.54 -3.88
CA ILE A 84 -2.48 1.36 -4.65
C ILE A 84 -2.06 1.80 -6.08
N ASN A 85 -1.56 3.03 -6.29
CA ASN A 85 -1.31 3.67 -7.59
C ASN A 85 -0.13 4.66 -7.57
N THR A 86 0.98 4.35 -6.90
CA THR A 86 2.29 4.88 -7.29
C THR A 86 2.48 4.63 -8.81
N PRO A 87 2.52 5.66 -9.68
CA PRO A 87 2.53 5.44 -11.14
C PRO A 87 3.75 4.66 -11.62
N ALA A 88 4.85 4.75 -10.86
CA ALA A 88 6.10 4.05 -11.12
C ALA A 88 6.05 2.53 -10.83
N ILE A 89 5.02 2.04 -10.14
CA ILE A 89 4.90 0.62 -9.75
C ILE A 89 3.55 0.11 -10.26
N LEU A 90 3.56 -1.00 -11.01
CA LEU A 90 2.31 -1.58 -11.50
C LEU A 90 1.51 -2.17 -10.31
N PRO A 91 0.16 -2.15 -10.35
CA PRO A 91 -0.66 -2.75 -9.29
C PRO A 91 -0.30 -4.21 -8.96
N GLU A 92 0.14 -4.96 -9.97
CA GLU A 92 0.56 -6.36 -9.82
C GLU A 92 1.88 -6.50 -9.07
N ASP A 93 2.82 -5.59 -9.31
CA ASP A 93 4.11 -5.55 -8.61
C ASP A 93 3.91 -5.25 -7.13
N ARG A 94 3.04 -4.27 -6.82
CA ARG A 94 2.65 -3.97 -5.43
C ARG A 94 2.10 -5.19 -4.72
N LEU A 95 1.16 -5.90 -5.37
CA LEU A 95 0.56 -7.09 -4.78
C LEU A 95 1.60 -8.19 -4.54
N ARG A 96 2.49 -8.45 -5.50
CA ARG A 96 3.56 -9.43 -5.34
C ARG A 96 4.47 -9.11 -4.16
N VAL A 97 4.85 -7.83 -4.01
CA VAL A 97 5.69 -7.39 -2.88
C VAL A 97 4.99 -7.64 -1.54
N ILE A 98 3.70 -7.30 -1.42
CA ILE A 98 2.94 -7.55 -0.18
C ILE A 98 2.85 -9.05 0.12
N MET A 99 2.55 -9.87 -0.91
CA MET A 99 2.50 -11.32 -0.75
C MET A 99 3.86 -11.88 -0.28
N ASN A 100 4.96 -11.46 -0.89
CA ASN A 100 6.30 -11.88 -0.47
C ASN A 100 6.60 -11.46 0.97
N GLY A 101 6.26 -10.22 1.36
CA GLY A 101 6.43 -9.76 2.74
C GLY A 101 5.64 -10.61 3.74
N LEU A 102 4.40 -10.97 3.40
CA LEU A 102 3.59 -11.88 4.21
C LEU A 102 4.19 -13.30 4.31
N THR A 103 4.75 -13.80 3.21
CA THR A 103 5.45 -15.10 3.20
C THR A 103 6.72 -15.07 4.04
N GLU A 104 7.56 -14.05 3.85
CA GLU A 104 8.87 -13.95 4.53
C GLU A 104 8.73 -13.72 6.03
N GLN A 105 7.77 -12.88 6.45
CA GLN A 105 7.63 -12.49 7.85
C GLN A 105 6.72 -13.42 8.65
N PHE A 106 5.68 -13.96 8.03
CA PHE A 106 4.65 -14.74 8.72
C PHE A 106 4.52 -16.18 8.21
N GLY A 107 5.35 -16.58 7.23
CA GLY A 107 5.31 -17.93 6.68
C GLY A 107 4.06 -18.23 5.85
N LEU A 108 3.30 -17.20 5.43
CA LEU A 108 2.08 -17.41 4.64
C LEU A 108 2.45 -17.90 3.23
N THR A 109 2.20 -19.17 2.96
CA THR A 109 2.51 -19.78 1.67
C THR A 109 1.53 -19.30 0.58
N PRO A 110 1.87 -19.47 -0.71
CA PRO A 110 0.93 -19.20 -1.79
C PRO A 110 -0.41 -19.93 -1.62
N GLU A 111 -0.38 -21.14 -1.06
CA GLU A 111 -1.56 -21.93 -0.71
C GLU A 111 -2.41 -21.25 0.35
N THR A 112 -1.81 -20.75 1.44
CA THR A 112 -2.53 -20.01 2.48
C THR A 112 -3.14 -18.73 1.94
N LEU A 113 -2.39 -17.96 1.15
CA LEU A 113 -2.87 -16.73 0.52
C LEU A 113 -4.03 -17.01 -0.44
N ALA A 114 -3.94 -18.11 -1.20
CA ALA A 114 -4.99 -18.55 -2.13
C ALA A 114 -6.27 -18.95 -1.40
N LEU A 115 -6.15 -19.70 -0.30
CA LEU A 115 -7.27 -20.12 0.54
C LEU A 115 -8.06 -18.91 1.08
N HIS A 116 -7.36 -17.92 1.64
CA HIS A 116 -8.01 -16.70 2.15
C HIS A 116 -8.61 -15.82 1.07
N SER A 117 -8.14 -15.97 -0.16
CA SER A 117 -8.59 -15.17 -1.31
C SER A 117 -9.66 -15.87 -2.14
N GLY A 118 -9.97 -17.14 -1.87
CA GLY A 118 -10.91 -17.92 -2.68
C GLY A 118 -10.43 -18.12 -4.12
N VAL A 119 -9.13 -18.36 -4.31
CA VAL A 119 -8.51 -18.71 -5.61
C VAL A 119 -7.76 -20.03 -5.50
N GLU A 120 -7.45 -20.65 -6.64
CA GLU A 120 -6.64 -21.88 -6.64
C GLU A 120 -5.18 -21.57 -6.26
N PRO A 121 -4.50 -22.42 -5.47
CA PRO A 121 -3.08 -22.24 -5.14
C PRO A 121 -2.19 -22.06 -6.38
N SER A 122 -2.47 -22.81 -7.44
CA SER A 122 -1.73 -22.70 -8.71
C SER A 122 -1.85 -21.32 -9.37
N ASP A 123 -2.95 -20.60 -9.19
CA ASP A 123 -3.09 -19.23 -9.68
C ASP A 123 -2.26 -18.25 -8.85
N ALA A 124 -2.21 -18.44 -7.52
CA ALA A 124 -1.36 -17.62 -6.64
C ALA A 124 0.13 -17.82 -6.93
N GLU A 125 0.58 -19.07 -7.12
CA GLU A 125 1.95 -19.39 -7.53
C GLU A 125 2.30 -18.78 -8.89
N ARG A 126 1.41 -18.91 -9.88
CA ARG A 126 1.58 -18.30 -11.19
C ARG A 126 1.70 -16.79 -11.09
N PHE A 127 0.86 -16.16 -10.26
CA PHE A 127 0.88 -14.73 -10.05
C PHE A 127 2.20 -14.25 -9.45
N LEU A 128 2.68 -14.93 -8.40
CA LEU A 128 3.98 -14.67 -7.77
C LEU A 128 5.15 -14.85 -8.73
N ALA A 129 5.08 -15.85 -9.61
CA ALA A 129 6.07 -16.09 -10.67
C ALA A 129 5.98 -15.09 -11.84
N GLY A 130 5.19 -14.03 -11.74
CA GLY A 130 5.04 -13.01 -12.78
C GLY A 130 4.26 -13.48 -14.02
N ARG A 131 3.54 -14.60 -13.93
CA ARG A 131 2.77 -15.16 -15.05
C ARG A 131 1.38 -14.55 -15.11
N ARG A 132 0.80 -14.54 -16.32
CA ARG A 132 -0.57 -14.06 -16.53
C ARG A 132 -1.59 -14.90 -15.76
N VAL A 133 -2.46 -14.19 -15.05
CA VAL A 133 -3.61 -14.70 -14.29
C VAL A 133 -4.83 -13.83 -14.63
N ALA A 134 -6.01 -14.45 -14.67
CA ALA A 134 -7.26 -13.75 -14.99
C ALA A 134 -7.50 -12.57 -14.04
N ALA A 135 -8.09 -11.49 -14.56
CA ALA A 135 -8.33 -10.26 -13.79
C ALA A 135 -9.14 -10.49 -12.51
N GLU A 136 -10.20 -11.30 -12.59
CA GLU A 136 -11.03 -11.66 -11.43
C GLU A 136 -10.22 -12.34 -10.32
N LYS A 137 -9.35 -13.28 -10.69
CA LYS A 137 -8.50 -14.00 -9.74
C LYS A 137 -7.45 -13.08 -9.12
N ARG A 138 -6.86 -12.17 -9.92
CA ARG A 138 -5.97 -11.12 -9.42
C ARG A 138 -6.70 -10.23 -8.40
N PHE A 139 -7.93 -9.82 -8.69
CA PHE A 139 -8.73 -9.01 -7.77
C PHE A 139 -9.04 -9.74 -6.45
N LYS A 140 -9.51 -10.99 -6.53
CA LYS A 140 -9.76 -11.83 -5.35
C LYS A 140 -8.51 -11.98 -4.48
N LEU A 141 -7.37 -12.25 -5.12
CA LEU A 141 -6.06 -12.33 -4.46
C LEU A 141 -5.67 -11.01 -3.79
N SER A 142 -5.85 -9.86 -4.47
CA SER A 142 -5.58 -8.55 -3.89
C SER A 142 -6.38 -8.30 -2.61
N VAL A 143 -7.68 -8.57 -2.64
CA VAL A 143 -8.58 -8.31 -1.50
C VAL A 143 -8.19 -9.18 -0.31
N GLY A 144 -7.97 -10.48 -0.52
CA GLY A 144 -7.58 -11.40 0.55
C GLY A 144 -6.22 -11.06 1.17
N VAL A 145 -5.21 -10.78 0.33
CA VAL A 145 -3.86 -10.42 0.75
C VAL A 145 -3.84 -9.10 1.53
N LEU A 146 -4.54 -8.07 1.04
CA LEU A 146 -4.62 -6.78 1.74
C LEU A 146 -5.32 -6.92 3.09
N PHE A 147 -6.39 -7.71 3.15
CA PHE A 147 -7.08 -7.99 4.41
C PHE A 147 -6.17 -8.67 5.44
N LEU A 148 -5.42 -9.70 5.02
CA LEU A 148 -4.46 -10.39 5.89
C LEU A 148 -3.34 -9.45 6.37
N TYR A 149 -2.79 -8.65 5.45
CA TYR A 149 -1.80 -7.65 5.78
C TYR A 149 -2.30 -6.72 6.90
N PHE A 150 -3.49 -6.14 6.74
CA PHE A 150 -4.07 -5.28 7.78
C PHE A 150 -4.35 -6.01 9.08
N LEU A 151 -4.88 -7.24 9.04
CA LEU A 151 -5.21 -7.97 10.26
C LEU A 151 -3.97 -8.34 11.08
N ILE A 152 -2.88 -8.70 10.41
CA ILE A 152 -1.65 -9.15 11.06
C ILE A 152 -0.81 -7.95 11.50
N TYR A 153 -0.56 -6.98 10.62
CA TYR A 153 0.24 -5.80 10.98
C TYR A 153 -0.43 -4.91 12.02
N ARG A 154 -1.76 -4.84 12.06
CA ARG A 154 -2.50 -4.14 13.13
C ARG A 154 -2.31 -4.80 14.50
N ARG A 155 -1.84 -6.06 14.55
CA ARG A 155 -1.79 -6.85 15.78
C ARG A 155 -0.45 -6.80 16.51
N ASN A 156 0.57 -6.15 15.95
CA ASN A 156 1.88 -6.05 16.59
C ASN A 156 1.95 -5.06 17.77
N ASP A 157 0.83 -4.39 18.10
CA ASP A 157 0.71 -3.45 19.23
C ASP A 157 -0.23 -3.95 20.35
N LEU A 158 -0.29 -5.28 20.60
CA LEU A 158 -0.90 -5.87 21.80
C LEU A 158 0.12 -6.63 22.66
#